data_AF-A0A497T5E8-F1
#
_entry.id   AF-A0A497T5E8-F1
#
_cell.length_a   1.000
_cell.length_b   1.000
_cell.length_c   1.000
_cell.angle_alpha   90.00
_cell.angle_beta   90.00
_cell.angle_gamma   90.00
#
_symmetry.space_group_name_H-M   'P 1'
#
loop_
_entity.id
_entity.type
_entity.pdbx_description
1 polymer ?
#
loop_
_entity_poly.entity_id
_entity_poly.type
_entity_poly.pdbx_seq_one_letter_code
_entity_poly.pdbx_strand_id
1 'polypeptide(L)'
;FEVMKYEHLEFKTPSEILREKRPVGVYDVPYLSSWADVHRDLSAWLENGMQNHAFKELKALEEKVKSQGNEVLDAWRKLQISDHFYFMCTKWFADGDVHKYFNPYENPYEAFINYMNVLTDLKHRLGASV
;
A
#
# COMPACT_ATOMS: atom_id res chain seq x y z
N PHE A 1 6.58 -18.18 29.98
CA PHE A 1 6.28 -16.77 29.68
C PHE A 1 5.62 -16.13 30.88
N GLU A 2 5.87 -14.85 31.13
CA GLU A 2 5.33 -14.19 32.33
C GLU A 2 3.81 -14.14 32.34
N VAL A 3 3.22 -14.09 31.15
CA VAL A 3 1.77 -14.24 30.88
C VAL A 3 1.17 -15.50 31.51
N MET A 4 1.91 -16.62 31.56
CA MET A 4 1.41 -17.91 32.06
C MET A 4 1.33 -17.97 33.60
N LYS A 5 1.85 -16.97 34.32
CA LYS A 5 1.73 -16.89 35.78
C LYS A 5 0.37 -16.35 36.24
N TYR A 6 -0.47 -15.85 35.32
CA TYR A 6 -1.76 -15.27 35.62
C TYR A 6 -2.88 -16.15 35.03
N GLU A 7 -3.79 -16.63 35.87
CA GLU A 7 -4.85 -17.60 35.48
C GLU A 7 -5.83 -17.07 34.42
N HIS A 8 -5.95 -15.75 34.27
CA HIS A 8 -6.90 -15.10 33.37
C HIS A 8 -6.26 -14.59 32.07
N LEU A 9 -4.97 -14.89 31.83
CA LEU A 9 -4.28 -14.50 30.62
C LEU A 9 -3.97 -15.74 29.77
N GLU A 10 -4.26 -15.65 28.48
CA GLU A 10 -4.01 -16.71 27.50
C GLU A 10 -3.52 -16.14 26.17
N PHE A 11 -2.72 -16.93 25.45
CA PHE A 11 -2.37 -16.62 24.07
C PHE A 11 -3.39 -17.28 23.15
N LYS A 12 -3.99 -16.46 22.27
CA LYS A 12 -4.95 -16.91 21.26
C LYS A 12 -4.64 -16.25 19.93
N THR A 13 -4.84 -16.99 18.86
CA THR A 13 -4.88 -16.46 17.50
C THR A 13 -6.21 -15.75 17.24
N PRO A 14 -6.27 -14.82 16.27
CA PRO A 14 -7.54 -14.20 15.88
C PRO A 14 -8.64 -15.22 15.55
N SER A 15 -8.30 -16.32 14.87
CA SER A 15 -9.25 -17.37 14.51
C SER A 15 -9.82 -18.14 15.71
N GLU A 16 -9.03 -18.34 16.78
CA GLU A 16 -9.53 -18.96 18.01
C GLU A 16 -10.49 -18.03 18.74
N ILE A 17 -10.16 -16.74 18.82
CA ILE A 17 -11.03 -15.73 19.45
C ILE A 17 -12.38 -15.68 18.73
N LEU A 18 -12.38 -15.70 17.39
CA LEU A 18 -13.61 -15.66 16.59
C LEU A 18 -14.49 -16.91 16.77
N ARG A 19 -13.91 -18.07 17.13
CA ARG A 19 -14.69 -19.29 17.44
C ARG A 19 -15.29 -19.28 18.84
N GLU A 20 -14.58 -18.67 19.79
CA GLU A 20 -14.91 -18.77 21.22
C GLU A 20 -15.76 -17.59 21.73
N LYS A 21 -15.62 -16.40 21.12
CA LYS A 21 -16.28 -15.18 21.58
C LYS A 21 -17.42 -14.81 20.64
N ARG A 22 -18.53 -14.34 21.23
CA ARG A 22 -19.65 -13.78 20.46
C ARG A 22 -19.35 -12.32 20.10
N PRO A 23 -19.69 -11.86 18.89
CA PRO A 23 -19.63 -10.43 18.55
C PRO A 23 -20.44 -9.59 19.55
N VAL A 24 -19.86 -8.48 20.00
CA VAL A 24 -20.48 -7.58 21.00
C VAL A 24 -21.32 -6.46 20.37
N GLY A 25 -21.21 -6.28 19.05
CA GLY A 25 -21.91 -5.22 18.33
C GLY A 25 -21.37 -5.04 16.92
N VAL A 26 -21.87 -4.01 16.24
CA VAL A 26 -21.40 -3.57 14.92
C VAL A 26 -20.58 -2.31 15.11
N TYR A 27 -19.41 -2.27 14.46
CA TYR A 27 -18.56 -1.10 14.40
C TYR A 27 -18.49 -0.64 12.94
N ASP A 28 -18.79 0.63 12.70
CA ASP A 28 -18.77 1.23 11.36
C ASP A 28 -17.56 2.16 11.21
N VAL A 29 -16.97 2.17 10.01
CA VAL A 29 -15.75 2.93 9.69
C VAL A 29 -16.01 3.79 8.44
N PRO A 30 -16.65 4.97 8.61
CA PRO A 30 -17.12 5.77 7.47
C PRO A 30 -15.99 6.53 6.74
N TYR A 31 -14.80 6.61 7.33
CA TYR A 31 -13.66 7.32 6.76
C TYR A 31 -12.48 6.37 6.57
N LEU A 32 -11.71 6.60 5.51
CA LEU A 32 -10.50 5.83 5.25
C LEU A 32 -9.43 6.24 6.26
N SER A 33 -8.94 5.25 7.01
CA SER A 33 -7.91 5.42 8.02
C SER A 33 -6.74 4.48 7.76
N SER A 34 -5.56 4.89 8.17
CA SER A 34 -4.36 4.05 8.19
C SER A 34 -3.73 4.04 9.58
N TRP A 35 -2.89 3.04 9.82
CA TRP A 35 -2.04 3.01 11.00
C TRP A 35 -0.75 3.83 10.82
N ALA A 36 -0.52 4.46 9.66
CA ALA A 36 0.72 5.16 9.37
C ALA A 36 0.60 6.65 9.63
N ASP A 37 1.74 7.27 9.93
CA ASP A 37 1.95 8.71 10.15
C ASP A 37 1.00 9.34 11.19
N VAL A 38 1.23 10.62 11.47
CA VAL A 38 0.43 11.40 12.44
C VAL A 38 -1.03 11.50 12.04
N HIS A 39 -1.33 11.66 10.75
CA HIS A 39 -2.68 11.94 10.26
C HIS A 39 -3.59 10.69 10.24
N ARG A 40 -3.02 9.48 10.30
CA ARG A 40 -3.78 8.20 10.30
C ARG A 40 -4.79 8.09 9.16
N ASP A 41 -4.45 8.65 8.01
CA ASP A 41 -5.27 8.69 6.80
C ASP A 41 -4.48 8.17 5.58
N LEU A 42 -4.95 8.44 4.37
CA LEU A 42 -4.31 8.00 3.12
C LEU A 42 -3.16 8.91 2.65
N SER A 43 -2.83 9.94 3.41
CA SER A 43 -1.94 10.98 2.90
C SER A 43 -0.49 10.51 2.69
N ALA A 44 -0.08 9.42 3.33
CA ALA A 44 1.22 8.80 3.06
C ALA A 44 1.32 8.17 1.65
N TRP A 45 0.18 7.90 0.97
CA TRP A 45 0.16 7.23 -0.33
C TRP A 45 -0.55 8.01 -1.44
N LEU A 46 -1.49 8.92 -1.13
CA LEU A 46 -2.33 9.59 -2.15
C LEU A 46 -2.57 11.08 -1.85
N GLU A 47 -1.62 11.77 -1.24
CA GLU A 47 -1.75 13.21 -0.97
C GLU A 47 -1.29 14.09 -2.15
N ASN A 48 -0.13 13.77 -2.73
CA ASN A 48 0.51 14.67 -3.69
C ASN A 48 0.20 14.31 -5.16
N GLY A 49 0.57 15.20 -6.07
CA GLY A 49 0.30 15.05 -7.51
C GLY A 49 1.00 13.85 -8.16
N MET A 50 2.21 13.51 -7.73
CA MET A 50 2.98 12.37 -8.27
C MET A 50 2.30 11.05 -7.92
N GLN A 51 1.98 10.87 -6.63
CA GLN A 51 1.24 9.72 -6.11
C GLN A 51 -0.10 9.54 -6.84
N ASN A 52 -0.89 10.62 -6.92
CA ASN A 52 -2.20 10.59 -7.57
C ASN A 52 -2.10 10.28 -9.07
N HIS A 53 -1.09 10.82 -9.76
CA HIS A 53 -0.87 10.54 -11.18
C HIS A 53 -0.48 9.08 -11.39
N ALA A 54 0.57 8.61 -10.70
CA ALA A 54 1.04 7.23 -10.78
C ALA A 54 -0.08 6.21 -10.51
N PHE A 55 -0.92 6.47 -9.49
CA PHE A 55 -2.03 5.58 -9.15
C PHE A 55 -3.12 5.55 -10.23
N LYS A 56 -3.48 6.71 -10.79
CA LYS A 56 -4.47 6.80 -11.87
C LYS A 56 -3.99 6.08 -13.12
N GLU A 57 -2.73 6.29 -13.52
CA GLU A 57 -2.13 5.64 -14.69
C GLU A 57 -2.08 4.11 -14.51
N LEU A 58 -1.75 3.62 -13.32
CA LEU A 58 -1.77 2.19 -13.01
C LEU A 58 -3.18 1.60 -13.11
N LYS A 59 -4.16 2.28 -12.50
CA LYS A 59 -5.56 1.83 -12.47
C LYS A 59 -6.16 1.76 -13.86
N ALA A 60 -5.82 2.70 -14.74
CA ALA A 60 -6.30 2.74 -16.12
C ALA A 60 -5.92 1.49 -16.95
N LEU A 61 -4.93 0.71 -16.50
CA LEU A 61 -4.50 -0.52 -17.18
C LEU A 61 -5.30 -1.76 -16.77
N GLU A 62 -6.16 -1.69 -15.75
CA GLU A 62 -6.80 -2.86 -15.14
C GLU A 62 -7.52 -3.77 -16.15
N GLU A 63 -8.39 -3.21 -17.00
CA GLU A 63 -9.15 -3.98 -17.99
C GLU A 63 -8.23 -4.62 -19.05
N LYS A 64 -7.25 -3.85 -19.54
CA LYS A 64 -6.28 -4.32 -20.54
C LYS A 64 -5.40 -5.43 -19.98
N VAL A 65 -4.91 -5.28 -18.76
CA VAL A 65 -4.07 -6.28 -18.10
C VAL A 65 -4.85 -7.57 -17.83
N LYS A 66 -6.09 -7.48 -17.34
CA LYS A 66 -6.92 -8.65 -17.03
C LYS A 66 -7.32 -9.47 -18.27
N SER A 67 -7.32 -8.85 -19.44
CA SER A 67 -7.58 -9.52 -20.72
C SER A 67 -6.33 -10.14 -21.35
N GLN A 68 -5.16 -9.94 -20.76
CA GLN A 68 -3.88 -10.45 -21.23
C GLN A 68 -3.41 -11.65 -20.39
N GLY A 69 -2.33 -12.30 -20.83
CA GLY A 69 -1.76 -13.48 -20.17
C GLY A 69 -1.15 -13.22 -18.78
N ASN A 70 -0.74 -14.30 -18.12
CA ASN A 70 -0.35 -14.31 -16.71
C ASN A 70 0.85 -13.41 -16.34
N GLU A 71 1.84 -13.24 -17.24
CA GLU A 71 3.07 -12.48 -16.93
C GLU A 71 2.79 -10.97 -16.75
N VAL A 72 2.00 -10.39 -17.65
CA VAL A 72 1.63 -8.97 -17.60
C VAL A 72 0.76 -8.67 -16.38
N LEU A 73 -0.14 -9.60 -16.04
CA LEU A 73 -0.97 -9.52 -14.84
C LEU A 73 -0.13 -9.56 -13.56
N ASP A 74 0.88 -10.41 -13.51
CA ASP A 74 1.80 -10.50 -12.40
C ASP A 74 2.63 -9.21 -12.22
N ALA A 75 3.15 -8.64 -13.31
CA ALA A 75 3.85 -7.35 -13.28
C ALA A 75 2.95 -6.21 -12.78
N TRP A 76 1.71 -6.11 -13.27
CA TRP A 76 0.74 -5.11 -12.83
C TRP A 76 0.34 -5.27 -11.35
N ARG A 77 0.26 -6.49 -10.84
CA ARG A 77 0.03 -6.75 -9.41
C ARG A 77 1.20 -6.27 -8.55
N LYS A 78 2.43 -6.48 -8.99
CA LYS A 78 3.62 -5.98 -8.28
C LYS A 78 3.67 -4.46 -8.24
N LEU A 79 3.29 -3.78 -9.32
CA LEU A 79 3.22 -2.31 -9.33
C LEU A 79 2.13 -1.73 -8.39
N GLN A 80 1.22 -2.54 -7.86
CA GLN A 80 0.24 -2.12 -6.85
C GLN A 80 0.76 -2.17 -5.42
N ILE A 81 1.99 -2.64 -5.19
CA ILE A 81 2.60 -2.65 -3.85
C ILE A 81 2.64 -1.21 -3.31
N SER A 82 2.10 -1.03 -2.10
CA SER A 82 1.89 0.29 -1.50
C SER A 82 3.17 1.10 -1.33
N ASP A 83 4.30 0.41 -1.11
CA ASP A 83 5.61 1.02 -0.94
C ASP A 83 6.00 1.93 -2.11
N HIS A 84 5.58 1.60 -3.34
CA HIS A 84 5.83 2.47 -4.49
C HIS A 84 5.28 3.89 -4.29
N PHE A 85 4.03 4.02 -3.84
CA PHE A 85 3.42 5.32 -3.58
C PHE A 85 3.94 5.97 -2.29
N TYR A 86 4.26 5.14 -1.30
CA TYR A 86 4.87 5.59 -0.04
C TYR A 86 6.22 6.27 -0.30
N PHE A 87 7.06 5.71 -1.18
CA PHE A 87 8.36 6.29 -1.54
C PHE A 87 8.26 7.61 -2.31
N MET A 88 7.09 7.92 -2.91
CA MET A 88 6.79 9.19 -3.56
C MET A 88 6.24 10.24 -2.58
N CYS A 89 6.13 9.93 -1.28
CA CYS A 89 5.62 10.85 -0.27
C CYS A 89 6.59 12.02 -0.05
N THR A 90 6.08 13.24 -0.03
CA THR A 90 6.87 14.47 0.15
C THR A 90 6.76 15.04 1.56
N LYS A 91 6.05 14.34 2.47
CA LYS A 91 5.87 14.79 3.84
C LYS A 91 7.17 14.69 4.62
N TRP A 92 7.60 15.82 5.16
CA TRP A 92 8.74 15.92 6.06
C TRP A 92 8.24 16.14 7.49
N PHE A 93 7.60 15.13 8.08
CA PHE A 93 7.31 15.14 9.51
C PHE A 93 8.39 14.38 10.29
N ALA A 94 8.24 14.26 11.61
CA ALA A 94 9.08 13.42 12.47
C ALA A 94 9.15 11.94 11.99
N ASP A 95 8.24 11.53 11.09
CA ASP A 95 8.22 10.23 10.40
C ASP A 95 9.17 10.15 9.18
N GLY A 96 9.84 11.25 8.81
CA GLY A 96 10.76 11.31 7.67
C GLY A 96 11.92 10.30 7.76
N ASP A 97 12.28 9.86 8.96
CA ASP A 97 13.27 8.79 9.16
C ASP A 97 12.72 7.41 8.81
N VAL A 98 11.44 7.12 9.03
CA VAL A 98 10.80 5.85 8.62
C VAL A 98 10.62 5.81 7.10
N HIS A 99 10.26 6.95 6.50
CA HIS A 99 10.21 7.13 5.04
C HIS A 99 11.58 7.02 4.38
N LYS A 100 12.69 7.25 5.10
CA LYS A 100 14.05 7.00 4.61
C LYS A 100 14.57 5.60 4.92
N TYR A 101 14.13 4.98 6.02
CA TYR A 101 14.72 3.73 6.53
C TYR A 101 14.63 2.57 5.54
N PHE A 102 13.56 2.53 4.72
CA PHE A 102 13.28 1.45 3.78
C PHE A 102 13.11 1.93 2.33
N ASN A 103 13.47 3.19 2.02
CA ASN A 103 13.32 3.75 0.69
C ASN A 103 14.63 3.59 -0.10
N PRO A 104 14.63 2.86 -1.23
CA PRO A 104 15.83 2.64 -2.03
C PRO A 104 16.21 3.87 -2.89
N TYR A 105 15.40 4.92 -2.90
CA TYR A 105 15.61 6.12 -3.71
C TYR A 105 16.14 7.28 -2.86
N GLU A 106 16.94 8.16 -3.46
CA GLU A 106 17.51 9.31 -2.74
C GLU A 106 16.44 10.35 -2.38
N ASN A 107 15.39 10.42 -3.19
CA ASN A 107 14.29 11.37 -3.01
C ASN A 107 12.98 10.89 -3.68
N PRO A 108 11.82 11.48 -3.30
CA PRO A 108 10.52 11.08 -3.84
C PRO A 108 10.35 11.23 -5.36
N TYR A 109 11.11 12.14 -5.98
CA TYR A 109 11.04 12.37 -7.43
C TYR A 109 11.71 11.23 -8.21
N GLU A 110 12.82 10.70 -7.72
CA GLU A 110 13.45 9.50 -8.29
C GLU A 110 12.56 8.28 -8.21
N ALA A 111 11.89 8.09 -7.07
CA ALA A 111 10.90 7.03 -6.90
C ALA A 111 9.78 7.14 -7.95
N PHE A 112 9.26 8.35 -8.14
CA PHE A 112 8.23 8.63 -9.14
C PHE A 112 8.72 8.38 -10.58
N ILE A 113 9.89 8.92 -10.96
CA ILE A 113 10.45 8.76 -12.30
C ILE A 113 10.68 7.28 -12.61
N ASN A 114 11.30 6.53 -11.69
CA ASN A 114 11.55 5.11 -11.89
C ASN A 114 10.24 4.33 -12.04
N TYR A 115 9.27 4.58 -11.17
CA TYR A 115 7.96 3.94 -11.25
C TYR A 115 7.25 4.22 -12.59
N MET A 116 7.26 5.48 -13.04
CA MET A 116 6.63 5.86 -14.31
C MET A 116 7.34 5.25 -15.52
N ASN A 117 8.67 5.07 -15.48
CA ASN A 117 9.41 4.38 -16.53
C ASN A 117 9.01 2.90 -16.62
N VAL A 118 8.93 2.20 -15.48
CA VAL A 118 8.49 0.79 -15.44
C VAL A 118 7.02 0.66 -15.87
N LEU A 119 6.15 1.58 -15.44
CA LEU A 119 4.74 1.58 -15.85
C LEU A 119 4.61 1.83 -17.36
N THR A 120 5.44 2.69 -17.94
CA THR A 120 5.47 2.95 -19.38
C THR A 120 5.93 1.73 -20.16
N ASP A 121 6.95 1.01 -19.68
CA ASP A 121 7.35 -0.28 -20.26
C ASP A 121 6.20 -1.29 -20.24
N LEU A 122 5.46 -1.40 -19.13
CA LEU A 122 4.28 -2.25 -19.04
C LEU A 122 3.20 -1.85 -20.08
N LYS A 123 2.97 -0.55 -20.28
CA LYS A 123 2.05 -0.05 -21.31
C LYS A 123 2.49 -0.44 -22.71
N HIS A 124 3.79 -0.36 -23.01
CA HIS A 124 4.32 -0.80 -24.29
C HIS A 124 4.12 -2.30 -24.52
N ARG A 125 4.37 -3.14 -23.50
CA ARG A 125 4.10 -4.58 -23.58
C ARG A 125 2.62 -4.90 -23.81
N LEU A 126 1.73 -4.03 -23.34
CA LEU A 126 0.28 -4.12 -23.58
C LEU A 126 -0.16 -3.64 -24.97
N GLY A 127 0.76 -3.10 -25.79
CA GLY A 127 0.39 -2.42 -27.05
C GLY A 127 -0.47 -1.18 -26.83
N ALA A 128 -0.46 -0.60 -25.62
CA ALA A 128 -1.12 0.67 -25.35
C ALA A 128 -0.23 1.79 -25.89
N SER A 129 -0.72 2.55 -26.88
CA SER A 129 -0.05 3.75 -27.35
C SER A 129 0.15 4.73 -26.18
N VAL A 130 1.38 5.26 -26.06
CA VAL A 130 1.78 6.31 -25.11
C VAL A 130 1.22 7.65 -25.54
#